data_AF-A0A955N3K1-F1
#
_entry.id   AF-A0A955N3K1-F1
#
_cell.length_a   1.000
_cell.length_b   1.000
_cell.length_c   1.000
_cell.angle_alpha   90.00
_cell.angle_beta   90.00
_cell.angle_gamma   90.00
#
_symmetry.space_group_name_H-M   'P 1'
#
loop_
_entity.id
_entity.type
_entity.pdbx_description
1 polymer ?
#
loop_
_entity_poly.entity_id
_entity_poly.type
_entity_poly.pdbx_seq_one_letter_code
_entity_poly.pdbx_strand_id
1 'polypeptide(L)'
;SGLHFVQFGGATMRWLYFGMGLASSAMIATGLVLWVVKRRGRHTATDGVGYRLVEGFNVTAVAGLLVATATFFWANRLLPADLPAREIRELQMFFTAWILCLGHALLKIFFRYNPTWRIWTVQLSIAAILFGLLPIVNAITTESHLLQALSQGQWEVAGFDLSFLVSGLGLALTARRLDQSARASSRHWNTHPVASGG
;
A
#
# COMPACT_ATOMS: atom_id res chain seq x y z
N SER A 1 -42.93 -22.66 4.81
CA SER A 1 -42.07 -23.54 3.99
C SER A 1 -40.85 -22.75 3.57
N GLY A 2 -39.76 -22.94 4.31
CA GLY A 2 -38.55 -22.13 4.21
C GLY A 2 -37.93 -22.23 2.81
N LEU A 3 -37.64 -21.07 2.24
CA LEU A 3 -36.80 -20.90 1.06
C LEU A 3 -35.55 -21.78 1.21
N HIS A 4 -35.39 -22.67 0.25
CA HIS A 4 -34.18 -23.46 -0.01
C HIS A 4 -33.00 -22.49 -0.21
N PHE A 5 -32.30 -22.12 0.87
CA PHE A 5 -30.92 -21.67 0.77
C PHE A 5 -30.08 -22.91 0.46
N VAL A 6 -30.13 -23.34 -0.80
CA VAL A 6 -29.04 -24.15 -1.36
C VAL A 6 -27.80 -23.29 -1.20
N GLN A 7 -26.95 -23.63 -0.23
CA GLN A 7 -25.58 -23.14 -0.20
C GLN A 7 -24.93 -23.65 -1.49
N PHE A 8 -25.04 -22.86 -2.57
CA PHE A 8 -24.48 -23.21 -3.86
C PHE A 8 -22.95 -23.32 -3.70
N GLY A 9 -22.49 -24.55 -3.51
CA GLY A 9 -21.13 -24.98 -3.73
C GLY A 9 -20.22 -25.21 -2.52
N GLY A 10 -20.69 -25.04 -1.28
CA GLY A 10 -19.93 -25.38 -0.06
C GLY A 10 -18.51 -24.77 -0.01
N ALA A 11 -17.62 -25.39 0.76
CA ALA A 11 -16.22 -24.95 0.88
C ALA A 11 -15.47 -25.00 -0.47
N THR A 12 -15.76 -25.99 -1.31
CA THR A 12 -15.10 -26.20 -2.61
C THR A 12 -15.32 -25.04 -3.57
N MET A 13 -16.55 -24.52 -3.68
CA MET A 13 -16.84 -23.41 -4.58
C MET A 13 -16.21 -22.10 -4.10
N ARG A 14 -16.06 -21.91 -2.78
CA ARG A 14 -15.31 -20.76 -2.22
C ARG A 14 -13.84 -20.82 -2.63
N TRP A 15 -13.23 -22.00 -2.60
CA TRP A 15 -11.86 -22.21 -3.08
C TRP A 15 -11.73 -22.03 -4.59
N LEU A 16 -12.73 -22.46 -5.38
CA LEU A 16 -12.76 -22.22 -6.82
C LEU A 16 -12.87 -20.73 -7.16
N TYR A 17 -13.75 -19.99 -6.49
CA TYR A 17 -13.85 -18.54 -6.66
C TYR A 17 -12.57 -17.82 -6.24
N PHE A 18 -11.94 -18.25 -5.15
CA PHE A 18 -10.64 -17.75 -4.73
C PHE A 18 -9.56 -18.00 -5.78
N GLY A 19 -9.49 -19.23 -6.31
CA GLY A 19 -8.57 -19.60 -7.38
C GLY A 19 -8.81 -18.83 -8.68
N MET A 20 -10.07 -18.64 -9.08
CA MET A 20 -10.43 -17.82 -10.25
C MET A 20 -10.09 -16.35 -10.05
N GLY A 21 -10.25 -15.81 -8.84
CA GLY A 21 -9.86 -14.44 -8.50
C GLY A 21 -8.35 -14.23 -8.58
N LEU A 22 -7.57 -15.20 -8.08
CA LEU A 22 -6.11 -15.24 -8.21
C LEU A 22 -5.69 -15.31 -9.68
N ALA A 23 -6.29 -16.21 -10.46
CA ALA A 23 -6.02 -16.35 -11.88
C ALA A 23 -6.36 -15.06 -12.66
N SER A 24 -7.50 -14.42 -12.35
CA SER A 24 -7.91 -13.16 -12.98
C SER A 24 -6.92 -12.02 -12.67
N SER A 25 -6.47 -11.92 -11.42
CA SER A 25 -5.47 -10.92 -11.01
C SER A 25 -4.12 -11.17 -11.68
N ALA A 26 -3.68 -12.44 -11.71
CA ALA A 26 -2.43 -12.84 -12.36
C ALA A 26 -2.46 -12.57 -13.87
N MET A 27 -3.60 -12.80 -14.53
CA MET A 27 -3.78 -12.51 -15.97
C MET A 27 -3.66 -11.01 -16.25
N ILE A 28 -4.34 -10.16 -15.46
CA ILE A 28 -4.29 -8.70 -15.61
C ILE A 28 -2.85 -8.20 -15.36
N ALA A 29 -2.21 -8.67 -14.29
CA ALA A 29 -0.82 -8.31 -13.96
C ALA A 29 0.16 -8.74 -15.06
N THR A 30 0.02 -9.97 -15.57
CA THR A 30 0.89 -10.50 -16.64
C THR A 30 0.70 -9.71 -17.94
N GLY A 31 -0.54 -9.35 -18.30
CA GLY A 31 -0.82 -8.51 -19.46
C GLY A 31 -0.14 -7.14 -19.38
N LEU A 32 -0.18 -6.51 -18.20
CA LEU A 32 0.50 -5.25 -17.94
C LEU A 32 2.04 -5.38 -17.98
N VAL A 33 2.61 -6.43 -17.38
CA VAL A 33 4.06 -6.68 -17.34
C VAL A 33 4.62 -6.97 -18.74
N LEU A 34 3.98 -7.86 -19.51
CA LEU A 34 4.39 -8.19 -20.87
C LEU A 34 4.32 -6.98 -21.80
N TRP A 35 3.31 -6.12 -21.62
CA TRP A 35 3.19 -4.87 -22.37
C TRP A 35 4.33 -3.89 -22.04
N VAL A 36 4.73 -3.77 -20.76
CA VAL A 36 5.87 -2.94 -20.34
C VAL A 36 7.18 -3.48 -20.89
N VAL A 37 7.45 -4.78 -20.76
CA VAL A 37 8.71 -5.41 -21.24
C VAL A 37 8.85 -5.24 -22.75
N LYS A 38 7.77 -5.44 -23.52
CA LYS A 38 7.75 -5.24 -24.97
C LYS A 38 8.00 -3.79 -25.36
N ARG A 39 7.64 -2.82 -24.50
CA ARG A 39 7.78 -1.39 -24.77
C ARG A 39 9.12 -0.81 -24.28
N ARG A 40 9.75 -1.41 -23.26
CA ARG A 40 11.04 -0.98 -22.68
C ARG A 40 12.24 -1.03 -23.64
N GLY A 41 12.16 -1.82 -24.72
CA GLY A 41 13.19 -1.90 -25.76
C GLY A 41 13.27 -0.69 -26.70
N ARG A 42 12.35 0.27 -26.60
CA ARG A 42 12.36 1.52 -27.39
C ARG A 42 12.79 2.67 -26.48
N HIS A 43 13.92 3.34 -26.79
CA HIS A 43 14.48 4.45 -25.98
C HIS A 43 13.50 5.64 -25.77
N THR A 44 12.42 5.73 -26.55
CA THR A 44 11.33 6.72 -26.40
C THR A 44 10.20 6.27 -25.45
N ALA A 45 10.28 5.09 -24.84
CA ALA A 45 9.18 4.48 -24.08
C ALA A 45 8.98 5.02 -22.66
N THR A 46 9.98 5.70 -22.08
CA THR A 46 9.93 6.26 -20.72
C THR A 46 9.11 7.55 -20.62
N ASP A 47 8.81 8.20 -21.75
CA ASP A 47 7.99 9.43 -21.80
C ASP A 47 6.50 9.19 -22.09
N GLY A 48 6.11 7.93 -22.34
CA GLY A 48 4.74 7.58 -22.70
C GLY A 48 3.78 7.56 -21.52
N VAL A 49 2.55 8.07 -21.70
CA VAL A 49 1.47 8.02 -20.69
C VAL A 49 1.25 6.61 -20.15
N GLY A 50 1.31 5.58 -21.00
CA GLY A 50 1.12 4.19 -20.56
C GLY A 50 2.23 3.66 -19.66
N TYR A 51 3.49 4.06 -19.85
CA TYR A 51 4.57 3.70 -18.91
C TYR A 51 4.30 4.32 -17.53
N ARG A 52 3.90 5.59 -17.51
CA ARG A 52 3.59 6.33 -16.28
C ARG A 52 2.38 5.75 -15.56
N LEU A 53 1.34 5.33 -16.31
CA LEU A 53 0.19 4.63 -15.74
C LEU A 53 0.62 3.36 -15.02
N VAL A 54 1.45 2.52 -15.66
CA VAL A 54 1.93 1.28 -15.03
C VAL A 54 2.76 1.59 -13.79
N GLU A 55 3.59 2.63 -13.83
CA GLU A 55 4.35 3.07 -12.67
C GLU A 55 3.45 3.49 -11.50
N GLY A 56 2.39 4.26 -11.78
CA GLY A 56 1.39 4.66 -10.78
C GLY A 56 0.60 3.49 -10.21
N PHE A 57 0.21 2.55 -11.05
CA PHE A 57 -0.42 1.30 -10.61
C PHE A 57 0.52 0.48 -9.72
N ASN A 58 1.80 0.39 -10.07
CA ASN A 58 2.78 -0.36 -9.28
C ASN A 58 2.99 0.28 -7.90
N VAL A 59 3.12 1.61 -7.83
CA VAL A 59 3.21 2.34 -6.55
C VAL A 59 1.98 2.03 -5.68
N THR A 60 0.80 2.10 -6.28
CA THR A 60 -0.46 1.87 -5.57
C THR A 60 -0.62 0.41 -5.13
N ALA A 61 -0.22 -0.54 -5.95
CA ALA A 61 -0.28 -1.96 -5.64
C ALA A 61 0.65 -2.35 -4.48
N VAL A 62 1.79 -1.67 -4.32
CA VAL A 62 2.76 -1.96 -3.26
C VAL A 62 2.56 -1.01 -2.07
N ALA A 63 2.88 0.28 -2.24
CA ALA A 63 2.83 1.26 -1.16
C ALA A 63 1.38 1.59 -0.76
N GLY A 64 0.48 1.73 -1.74
CA GLY A 64 -0.93 1.99 -1.47
C GLY A 64 -1.61 0.83 -0.73
N LEU A 65 -1.22 -0.41 -1.00
CA LEU A 65 -1.74 -1.58 -0.30
C LEU A 65 -1.30 -1.62 1.17
N LEU A 66 -0.07 -1.19 1.47
CA LEU A 66 0.41 -1.02 2.85
C LEU A 66 -0.38 0.04 3.60
N VAL A 67 -0.67 1.18 2.95
CA VAL A 67 -1.55 2.22 3.51
C VAL A 67 -2.93 1.65 3.79
N ALA A 68 -3.54 0.93 2.84
CA ALA A 68 -4.86 0.33 2.99
C ALA A 68 -4.89 -0.68 4.15
N THR A 69 -3.85 -1.50 4.26
CA THR A 69 -3.70 -2.48 5.35
C THR A 69 -3.59 -1.79 6.71
N ALA A 70 -2.78 -0.74 6.81
CA ALA A 70 -2.69 0.05 8.04
C ALA A 70 -4.05 0.70 8.39
N THR A 71 -4.75 1.26 7.41
CA THR A 71 -6.10 1.82 7.59
C THR A 71 -7.10 0.77 8.07
N PHE A 72 -6.99 -0.48 7.61
CA PHE A 72 -7.83 -1.57 8.09
C PHE A 72 -7.60 -1.86 9.58
N PHE A 73 -6.35 -1.88 10.06
CA PHE A 73 -6.08 -2.02 11.48
C PHE A 73 -6.60 -0.84 12.31
N TRP A 74 -6.47 0.38 11.80
CA TRP A 74 -7.07 1.58 12.40
C TRP A 74 -8.59 1.47 12.49
N ALA A 75 -9.23 1.02 11.41
CA ALA A 75 -10.67 0.75 11.37
C ALA A 75 -11.06 -0.29 12.44
N ASN A 76 -10.32 -1.39 12.52
CA ASN A 76 -10.58 -2.44 13.48
C ASN A 76 -10.44 -1.95 14.94
N ARG A 77 -9.61 -0.93 15.18
CA ARG A 77 -9.44 -0.34 16.52
C ARG A 77 -10.46 0.73 16.87
N LEU A 78 -10.81 1.59 15.91
CA LEU A 78 -11.66 2.76 16.15
C LEU A 78 -13.15 2.50 15.96
N LEU A 79 -13.54 1.46 15.21
CA LEU A 79 -14.96 1.15 15.01
C LEU A 79 -15.58 0.53 16.27
N PRO A 80 -16.79 0.97 16.66
CA PRO A 80 -17.54 0.37 17.76
C PRO A 80 -17.77 -1.13 17.54
N ALA A 81 -17.69 -1.92 18.60
CA ALA A 81 -17.86 -3.37 18.53
C ALA A 81 -19.29 -3.80 18.18
N ASP A 82 -20.28 -2.97 18.54
CA ASP A 82 -21.71 -3.16 18.32
C ASP A 82 -22.19 -2.66 16.94
N LEU A 83 -21.26 -2.20 16.09
CA LEU A 83 -21.61 -1.60 14.81
C LEU A 83 -22.20 -2.65 13.84
N PRO A 84 -23.42 -2.42 13.30
CA PRO A 84 -24.01 -3.33 12.34
C PRO A 84 -23.19 -3.37 11.06
N ALA A 85 -22.97 -4.59 10.54
CA ALA A 85 -22.17 -4.85 9.34
C ALA A 85 -20.74 -4.26 9.41
N ARG A 86 -20.11 -4.32 10.59
CA ARG A 86 -18.75 -3.83 10.83
C ARG A 86 -17.73 -4.33 9.80
N GLU A 87 -17.73 -5.62 9.49
CA GLU A 87 -16.83 -6.21 8.48
C GLU A 87 -16.92 -5.50 7.12
N ILE A 88 -18.13 -5.14 6.68
CA ILE A 88 -18.34 -4.42 5.43
C ILE A 88 -17.73 -3.02 5.52
N ARG A 89 -17.86 -2.33 6.67
CA ARG A 89 -17.28 -1.00 6.86
C ARG A 89 -15.76 -1.03 6.90
N GLU A 90 -15.18 -2.06 7.51
CA GLU A 90 -13.73 -2.26 7.53
C GLU A 90 -13.17 -2.44 6.11
N LEU A 91 -13.82 -3.28 5.30
CA LEU A 91 -13.48 -3.44 3.88
C LEU A 91 -13.68 -2.15 3.09
N GLN A 92 -14.78 -1.41 3.33
CA GLN A 92 -15.02 -0.12 2.68
C GLN A 92 -13.91 0.87 2.97
N MET A 93 -13.43 0.98 4.21
CA MET A 93 -12.31 1.86 4.54
C MET A 93 -11.00 1.41 3.90
N PHE A 94 -10.73 0.10 3.86
CA PHE A 94 -9.58 -0.46 3.16
C PHE A 94 -9.59 -0.09 1.67
N PHE A 95 -10.68 -0.39 0.96
CA PHE A 95 -10.79 -0.11 -0.47
C PHE A 95 -10.82 1.39 -0.76
N THR A 96 -11.44 2.19 0.11
CA THR A 96 -11.44 3.66 -0.02
C THR A 96 -10.02 4.20 0.10
N ALA A 97 -9.26 3.80 1.11
CA ALA A 97 -7.87 4.22 1.27
C ALA A 97 -7.00 3.80 0.07
N TRP A 98 -7.22 2.59 -0.45
CA TRP A 98 -6.51 2.10 -1.62
C TRP A 98 -6.84 2.88 -2.90
N ILE A 99 -8.13 3.17 -3.13
CA ILE A 99 -8.58 4.00 -4.27
C ILE A 99 -8.07 5.44 -4.14
N LEU A 100 -8.00 6.00 -2.93
CA LEU A 100 -7.40 7.31 -2.70
C LEU A 100 -5.90 7.31 -3.02
N CYS A 101 -5.17 6.24 -2.69
CA CYS A 101 -3.79 6.07 -3.10
C CYS A 101 -3.65 5.99 -4.62
N LEU A 102 -4.55 5.26 -5.30
CA LEU A 102 -4.59 5.20 -6.76
C LEU A 102 -4.85 6.57 -7.37
N GLY A 103 -5.86 7.28 -6.87
CA GLY A 103 -6.22 8.63 -7.31
C GLY A 103 -5.06 9.60 -7.12
N HIS A 104 -4.37 9.54 -5.98
CA HIS A 104 -3.16 10.33 -5.74
C HIS A 104 -2.06 10.02 -6.77
N ALA A 105 -1.77 8.75 -7.05
CA ALA A 105 -0.76 8.36 -8.04
C ALA A 105 -1.14 8.86 -9.44
N LEU A 106 -2.37 8.60 -9.89
CA LEU A 106 -2.87 8.99 -11.21
C LEU A 106 -2.91 10.51 -11.39
N LEU A 107 -3.34 11.27 -10.37
CA LEU A 107 -3.36 12.73 -10.41
C LEU A 107 -1.93 13.28 -10.56
N LYS A 108 -0.97 12.78 -9.78
CA LYS A 108 0.42 13.25 -9.83
C LYS A 108 1.10 12.93 -11.16
N ILE A 109 0.71 11.82 -11.79
CA ILE A 109 1.11 11.46 -13.15
C ILE A 109 0.44 12.38 -14.17
N PHE A 110 -0.88 12.53 -14.16
CA PHE A 110 -1.58 13.29 -15.19
C PHE A 110 -1.14 14.76 -15.25
N PHE A 111 -1.00 15.40 -14.08
CA PHE A 111 -0.65 16.81 -13.99
C PHE A 111 0.87 17.10 -14.11
N ARG A 112 1.71 16.09 -14.40
CA ARG A 112 3.17 16.23 -14.64
C ARG A 112 3.92 17.04 -13.56
N TYR A 113 3.42 17.02 -12.33
CA TYR A 113 3.96 17.88 -11.29
C TYR A 113 5.18 17.29 -10.57
N ASN A 114 5.40 15.97 -10.60
CA ASN A 114 6.44 15.33 -9.79
C ASN A 114 7.02 14.04 -10.40
N PRO A 115 8.32 13.77 -10.18
CA PRO A 115 8.93 12.48 -10.48
C PRO A 115 8.34 11.37 -9.60
N THR A 116 8.23 10.16 -10.14
CA THR A 116 7.50 9.05 -9.52
C THR A 116 8.04 8.62 -8.16
N TRP A 117 9.35 8.79 -7.90
CA TRP A 117 9.95 8.53 -6.59
C TRP A 117 9.29 9.33 -5.46
N ARG A 118 8.74 10.52 -5.74
CA ARG A 118 7.99 11.30 -4.75
C ARG A 118 6.66 10.65 -4.38
N ILE A 119 6.00 9.98 -5.34
CA ILE A 119 4.74 9.26 -5.08
C ILE A 119 5.00 8.09 -4.14
N TRP A 120 6.06 7.31 -4.40
CA TRP A 120 6.55 6.27 -3.50
C TRP A 120 6.83 6.81 -2.10
N THR A 121 7.61 7.89 -2.01
CA THR A 121 8.01 8.47 -0.73
C THR A 121 6.80 8.92 0.07
N VAL A 122 5.81 9.56 -0.57
CA VAL A 122 4.58 10.01 0.10
C VAL A 122 3.75 8.84 0.62
N GLN A 123 3.43 7.85 -0.21
CA GLN A 123 2.60 6.72 0.23
C GLN A 123 3.31 5.87 1.29
N LEU A 124 4.61 5.61 1.14
CA LEU A 124 5.39 4.90 2.16
C LEU A 124 5.48 5.67 3.48
N SER A 125 5.61 7.01 3.42
CA SER A 125 5.61 7.84 4.63
C SER A 125 4.25 7.81 5.34
N ILE A 126 3.15 7.85 4.59
CA ILE A 126 1.80 7.71 5.15
C ILE A 126 1.66 6.34 5.83
N ALA A 127 2.06 5.26 5.15
CA ALA A 127 2.02 3.91 5.74
C ALA A 127 2.89 3.83 7.01
N ALA A 128 4.09 4.40 6.98
CA ALA A 128 4.99 4.46 8.13
C ALA A 128 4.36 5.17 9.33
N ILE A 129 3.70 6.30 9.11
CA ILE A 129 2.98 7.04 10.16
C ILE A 129 1.82 6.22 10.69
N LEU A 130 0.99 5.64 9.83
CA LEU A 130 -0.17 4.85 10.26
C LEU A 130 0.25 3.63 11.10
N PHE A 131 1.29 2.91 10.68
CA PHE A 131 1.84 1.79 11.44
C PHE A 131 2.53 2.23 12.74
N GLY A 132 3.30 3.32 12.72
CA GLY A 132 3.99 3.82 13.91
C GLY A 132 3.04 4.38 14.97
N LEU A 133 1.90 4.93 14.58
CA LEU A 133 0.90 5.48 15.49
C LEU A 133 -0.09 4.43 16.04
N LEU A 134 -0.20 3.26 15.41
CA LEU A 134 -1.11 2.18 15.84
C LEU A 134 -0.91 1.75 17.30
N PRO A 135 0.33 1.51 17.78
CA PRO A 135 0.58 1.18 19.20
C PRO A 135 0.19 2.30 20.16
N ILE A 136 0.29 3.56 19.73
CA ILE A 136 -0.15 4.71 20.54
C ILE A 136 -1.67 4.71 20.65
N VAL A 137 -2.38 4.48 19.54
CA VAL A 137 -3.84 4.32 19.57
C VAL A 137 -4.22 3.15 20.45
N ASN A 138 -3.52 2.02 20.35
CA ASN A 138 -3.73 0.85 21.20
C ASN A 138 -3.56 1.20 22.69
N ALA A 139 -2.53 1.97 23.05
CA ALA A 139 -2.28 2.39 24.42
C ALA A 139 -3.36 3.33 25.00
N ILE A 140 -4.04 4.11 24.15
CA ILE A 140 -5.12 5.02 24.58
C ILE A 140 -6.47 4.29 24.66
N THR A 141 -6.66 3.27 23.83
CA THR A 141 -7.95 2.56 23.69
C THR A 141 -8.02 1.27 24.51
N THR A 142 -6.90 0.72 24.95
CA THR A 142 -6.81 -0.48 25.79
C THR A 142 -6.20 -0.14 27.14
N GLU A 143 -6.70 -0.75 28.21
CA GLU A 143 -6.04 -0.66 29.52
C GLU A 143 -4.64 -1.33 29.48
N SER A 144 -4.51 -2.43 28.75
CA SER A 144 -3.25 -3.15 28.50
C SER A 144 -2.44 -2.51 27.36
N HIS A 145 -1.56 -1.57 27.70
CA HIS A 145 -0.65 -0.92 26.76
C HIS A 145 0.74 -1.61 26.72
N LEU A 146 1.52 -1.40 25.65
CA LEU A 146 2.82 -2.05 25.40
C LEU A 146 3.74 -2.15 26.63
N LEU A 147 3.89 -1.06 27.39
CA LEU A 147 4.76 -1.03 28.58
C LEU A 147 4.25 -1.95 29.70
N GLN A 148 2.93 -1.99 29.88
CA GLN A 148 2.28 -2.83 30.88
C GLN A 148 2.28 -4.29 30.43
N ALA A 149 2.06 -4.56 29.14
CA ALA A 149 2.15 -5.89 28.55
C ALA A 149 3.55 -6.50 28.70
N LEU A 150 4.61 -5.70 28.46
CA LEU A 150 6.01 -6.09 28.72
C LEU A 150 6.26 -6.39 30.21
N SER A 151 5.72 -5.56 31.11
CA SER A 151 5.89 -5.76 32.56
C SER A 151 5.11 -6.98 33.11
N GLN A 152 4.01 -7.35 32.47
CA GLN A 152 3.14 -8.45 32.88
C GLN A 152 3.37 -9.74 32.08
N GLY A 153 4.35 -9.78 31.17
CA GLY A 153 4.66 -10.97 30.35
C GLY A 153 3.60 -11.30 29.30
N GLN A 154 2.77 -10.35 28.88
CA GLN A 154 1.76 -10.53 27.84
C GLN A 154 2.41 -10.39 26.44
N TRP A 155 3.20 -11.39 26.06
CA TRP A 155 4.00 -11.40 24.83
C TRP A 155 3.18 -11.27 23.54
N GLU A 156 1.91 -11.66 23.56
CA GLU A 156 1.02 -11.55 22.40
C GLU A 156 0.72 -10.09 22.05
N VAL A 157 0.33 -9.29 23.04
CA VAL A 157 0.06 -7.85 22.88
C VAL A 157 1.35 -7.10 22.57
N ALA A 158 2.43 -7.42 23.29
CA ALA A 158 3.72 -6.78 23.10
C ALA A 158 4.34 -7.08 21.72
N GLY A 159 4.25 -8.33 21.26
CA GLY A 159 4.76 -8.74 19.94
C GLY A 159 3.99 -8.10 18.79
N PHE A 160 2.68 -7.94 18.95
CA PHE A 160 1.83 -7.28 17.97
C PHE A 160 2.19 -5.79 17.81
N ASP A 161 2.25 -5.06 18.93
CA ASP A 161 2.61 -3.63 18.92
C ASP A 161 4.05 -3.41 18.41
N LEU A 162 5.00 -4.26 18.81
CA LEU A 162 6.38 -4.18 18.33
C LEU A 162 6.49 -4.44 16.83
N SER A 163 5.70 -5.37 16.28
CA SER A 163 5.67 -5.65 14.85
C SER A 163 5.23 -4.43 14.04
N PHE A 164 4.26 -3.65 14.54
CA PHE A 164 3.85 -2.39 13.91
C PHE A 164 4.91 -1.31 14.00
N LEU A 165 5.60 -1.17 15.15
CA LEU A 165 6.71 -0.23 15.28
C LEU A 165 7.86 -0.56 14.33
N VAL A 166 8.25 -1.83 14.25
CA VAL A 166 9.31 -2.30 13.34
C VAL A 166 8.92 -2.06 11.88
N SER A 167 7.66 -2.37 11.52
CA SER A 167 7.15 -2.13 10.17
C SER A 167 7.12 -0.64 9.84
N GLY A 168 6.60 0.20 10.74
CA GLY A 168 6.56 1.64 10.58
C GLY A 168 7.96 2.25 10.41
N LEU A 169 8.92 1.82 11.24
CA LEU A 169 10.32 2.25 11.14
C LEU A 169 10.95 1.79 9.82
N GLY A 170 10.75 0.53 9.44
CA GLY A 170 11.24 -0.02 8.18
C GLY A 170 10.73 0.78 6.97
N LEU A 171 9.45 1.13 6.96
CA LEU A 171 8.84 1.95 5.90
C LEU A 171 9.35 3.40 5.91
N ALA A 172 9.57 4.00 7.08
CA ALA A 172 10.16 5.33 7.18
C ALA A 172 11.60 5.34 6.64
N LEU A 173 12.38 4.30 6.93
CA LEU A 173 13.76 4.16 6.44
C LEU A 173 13.80 3.95 4.92
N THR A 174 12.91 3.12 4.37
CA THR A 174 12.84 2.93 2.90
C THR A 174 12.43 4.22 2.19
N ALA A 175 11.45 4.96 2.71
CA ALA A 175 11.05 6.25 2.19
C ALA A 175 12.21 7.27 2.19
N ARG A 176 12.97 7.35 3.30
CA ARG A 176 14.16 8.22 3.40
C ARG A 176 15.26 7.82 2.42
N ARG A 177 15.54 6.52 2.25
CA ARG A 177 16.56 6.03 1.31
C ARG A 177 16.18 6.30 -0.15
N LEU A 178 14.91 6.14 -0.50
CA LEU A 178 14.38 6.48 -1.83
C LEU A 178 14.57 7.97 -2.14
N ASP A 179 14.21 8.83 -1.19
CA ASP A 179 14.36 10.28 -1.31
C ASP A 179 15.83 10.72 -1.40
N GLN A 180 16.71 10.16 -0.58
CA GLN A 180 18.16 10.43 -0.63
C GLN A 180 18.79 10.00 -1.96
N SER A 181 18.48 8.78 -2.42
CA SER A 181 19.02 8.24 -3.69
C SER A 181 18.55 9.08 -4.88
N ALA A 182 17.29 9.51 -4.88
CA ALA A 182 16.75 10.36 -5.94
C ALA A 182 17.42 11.75 -5.97
N ARG A 183 17.67 12.36 -4.81
CA ARG A 183 18.37 13.65 -4.70
C ARG A 183 19.85 13.57 -5.09
N ALA A 184 20.51 12.45 -4.81
CA ALA A 184 21.90 12.24 -5.22
C ALA A 184 22.02 12.14 -6.74
N SER A 185 21.11 11.39 -7.38
CA SER A 185 21.07 11.22 -8.85
C SER A 185 20.78 12.55 -9.58
N SER A 186 19.89 13.39 -9.04
CA SER A 186 19.60 14.70 -9.63
C SER A 186 20.74 15.71 -9.49
N ARG A 187 21.57 15.61 -8.45
CA ARG A 187 22.76 16.49 -8.26
C ARG A 187 23.90 16.15 -9.22
N HIS A 188 24.10 14.88 -9.54
CA HIS A 188 25.16 14.45 -10.46
C HIS A 188 24.97 15.03 -11.87
N TRP A 189 23.73 15.11 -12.36
CA TRP A 189 23.41 15.73 -13.65
C TRP A 189 23.62 17.25 -13.71
N ASN A 190 23.50 17.96 -12.58
CA ASN A 190 23.68 19.41 -12.54
C ASN A 190 25.17 19.85 -12.47
N THR A 191 26.09 18.93 -12.16
CA THR A 191 27.53 19.24 -11.99
C THR A 191 28.37 18.96 -13.23
N HIS A 192 27.81 18.25 -14.21
CA HIS A 192 28.39 18.07 -15.54
C HIS A 192 27.40 18.56 -16.60
N PRO A 193 27.35 19.89 -16.90
CA PRO A 193 26.62 20.34 -18.06
C PRO A 193 27.30 19.72 -19.28
N VAL A 194 26.53 18.93 -20.05
CA VAL A 194 26.95 18.44 -21.36
C VAL A 194 27.45 19.65 -22.13
N ALA A 195 28.76 19.71 -22.40
CA ALA A 195 29.32 20.73 -23.25
C ALA A 195 28.56 20.70 -24.57
N SER A 196 27.75 21.73 -24.81
CA SER A 196 27.11 21.94 -26.09
C SER A 196 28.22 22.08 -27.13
N GLY A 197 28.50 21.00 -27.85
CA GLY A 197 29.42 21.00 -28.97
C GLY A 197 28.94 22.04 -29.99
N GLY A 198 29.74 23.09 -30.15
CA GLY A 198 29.67 24.01 -31.28
C GLY A 198 30.34 23.43 -32.50
#